data_AF-A0A957I9S3-F1
#
_entry.id   AF-A0A957I9S3-F1
#
_cell.length_a   1.000
_cell.length_b   1.000
_cell.length_c   1.000
_cell.angle_alpha   90.00
_cell.angle_beta   90.00
_cell.angle_gamma   90.00
#
_symmetry.space_group_name_H-M   'P 1'
#
loop_
_entity.id
_entity.type
_entity.pdbx_description
1 polymer ?
#
loop_
_entity_poly.entity_id
_entity_poly.type
_entity_poly.pdbx_seq_one_letter_code
_entity_poly.pdbx_strand_id
1 'polypeptide(L)'
;ITVNDTTQLNFEENPTFTLTVDVDDGVNPAETATAFINLVDLNEEPTVNDNSFSINENLGNGSLVGTVTASDPDAADMNALIFGLSTGNTGNAFAINNNGQITVADTNQLDYETNPNFMLGVIVTDTGGLQDTATVTINLNNLYDEAPTVNNATFNVSEGSANGVVVGTVSATDPEFASGDALTFSITGGNTGTVFAINSSTGQITVPDTSKLDADVMPTFNLTIRAIDKGGQIDTGIITINVSALPISYIFVPTMLNNYPPVEPNDLCSQAYGLGPGTDYEFTSDDTEDWYVFTLSSAANPTVILSSFEPSQGQLIMYSGSCNNPTLLGNNGNPSTTKTLNFGTLAAGTYYIRVYSVPVTNTTYTLRINLN
;
A
#
# COMPACT_ATOMS: atom_id res chain seq x y z
N ILE A 1 -37.94 7.23 -75.98
CA ILE A 1 -36.75 6.50 -75.49
C ILE A 1 -37.10 6.00 -74.09
N THR A 2 -36.85 4.74 -73.77
CA THR A 2 -37.09 4.13 -72.45
C THR A 2 -35.78 3.58 -71.91
N VAL A 3 -35.61 3.55 -70.58
CA VAL A 3 -34.43 2.97 -69.93
C VAL A 3 -34.68 1.48 -69.69
N ASN A 4 -33.80 0.63 -70.20
CA ASN A 4 -33.92 -0.83 -70.05
C ASN A 4 -33.22 -1.36 -68.80
N ASP A 5 -32.18 -0.67 -68.33
CA ASP A 5 -31.43 -0.99 -67.11
C ASP A 5 -31.00 0.31 -66.43
N THR A 6 -31.57 0.60 -65.26
CA THR A 6 -31.26 1.82 -64.51
C THR A 6 -29.93 1.73 -63.77
N THR A 7 -29.36 0.54 -63.58
CA THR A 7 -28.08 0.37 -62.87
C THR A 7 -26.87 0.86 -63.68
N GLN A 8 -27.06 1.07 -64.97
CA GLN A 8 -26.06 1.63 -65.88
C GLN A 8 -26.12 3.17 -65.96
N LEU A 9 -27.06 3.80 -65.26
CA LEU A 9 -27.16 5.26 -65.18
C LEU A 9 -26.40 5.72 -63.94
N ASN A 10 -25.16 6.15 -64.13
CA ASN A 10 -24.31 6.75 -63.10
C ASN A 10 -23.79 8.08 -63.66
N PHE A 11 -24.10 9.19 -63.00
CA PHE A 11 -23.78 10.52 -63.50
C PHE A 11 -22.25 10.76 -63.44
N GLU A 12 -21.59 10.26 -62.41
CA GLU A 12 -20.15 10.45 -62.17
C GLU A 12 -19.28 9.67 -63.17
N GLU A 13 -19.78 8.54 -63.68
CA GLU A 13 -19.12 7.72 -64.69
C GLU A 13 -19.48 8.18 -66.11
N ASN A 14 -20.77 8.36 -66.39
CA ASN A 14 -21.28 8.64 -67.75
C ASN A 14 -22.44 9.65 -67.72
N PRO A 15 -22.16 10.97 -67.65
CA PRO A 15 -23.19 11.99 -67.49
C PRO A 15 -24.03 12.23 -68.77
N THR A 16 -23.55 11.76 -69.93
CA THR A 16 -24.24 11.95 -71.21
C THR A 16 -24.20 10.71 -72.08
N PHE A 17 -25.32 10.37 -72.71
CA PHE A 17 -25.43 9.31 -73.72
C PHE A 17 -25.78 9.92 -75.08
N THR A 18 -25.15 9.41 -76.13
CA THR A 18 -25.45 9.79 -77.52
C THR A 18 -26.06 8.58 -78.23
N LEU A 19 -27.32 8.70 -78.64
CA LEU A 19 -28.03 7.67 -79.41
C LEU A 19 -28.16 8.10 -80.86
N THR A 20 -27.79 7.22 -81.79
CA THR A 20 -28.12 7.38 -83.21
C THR A 20 -29.40 6.62 -83.50
N VAL A 21 -30.42 7.32 -83.97
CA VAL A 21 -31.73 6.78 -84.32
C VAL A 21 -31.81 6.71 -85.83
N ASP A 22 -31.91 5.50 -86.38
CA ASP A 22 -32.06 5.28 -87.81
C ASP A 22 -33.54 5.17 -88.18
N VAL A 23 -33.95 5.84 -89.26
CA VAL A 23 -35.32 5.81 -89.77
C VAL A 23 -35.30 5.34 -91.22
N ASP A 24 -35.89 4.17 -91.45
CA ASP A 24 -35.95 3.52 -92.75
C ASP A 24 -37.41 3.26 -93.13
N ASP A 25 -37.80 3.67 -94.34
CA ASP A 25 -39.12 3.41 -94.91
C ASP A 25 -39.14 2.15 -95.81
N GLY A 26 -37.99 1.48 -95.98
CA GLY A 26 -37.79 0.30 -96.81
C GLY A 26 -37.74 0.58 -98.32
N VAL A 27 -37.76 1.86 -98.72
CA VAL A 27 -37.80 2.31 -100.12
C VAL A 27 -36.63 3.24 -100.44
N ASN A 28 -36.27 4.12 -99.51
CA ASN A 28 -35.17 5.08 -99.61
C ASN A 28 -34.01 4.68 -98.68
N PRO A 29 -32.79 5.21 -98.87
CA PRO A 29 -31.72 5.03 -97.90
C PRO A 29 -32.16 5.54 -96.52
N ALA A 30 -31.85 4.77 -95.49
CA ALA A 30 -32.16 5.14 -94.11
C ALA A 30 -31.51 6.48 -93.74
N GLU A 31 -32.25 7.31 -93.00
CA GLU A 31 -31.77 8.60 -92.50
C GLU A 31 -31.58 8.54 -90.98
N THR A 32 -30.45 9.04 -90.51
CA THR A 32 -30.11 9.01 -89.08
C THR A 32 -30.35 10.35 -88.41
N ALA A 33 -30.95 10.33 -87.22
CA ALA A 33 -30.99 11.45 -86.28
C ALA A 33 -30.15 11.13 -85.03
N THR A 34 -29.60 12.15 -84.37
CA THR A 34 -28.89 11.98 -83.10
C THR A 34 -29.74 12.51 -81.93
N ALA A 35 -29.86 11.73 -80.87
CA ALA A 35 -30.47 12.13 -79.62
C ALA A 35 -29.41 12.18 -78.50
N PHE A 36 -29.36 13.30 -77.79
CA PHE A 36 -28.53 13.47 -76.60
C PHE A 36 -29.37 13.27 -75.35
N ILE A 37 -28.90 12.41 -74.45
CA ILE A 37 -29.50 12.20 -73.14
C ILE A 37 -28.48 12.70 -72.14
N ASN A 38 -28.84 13.76 -71.41
CA ASN A 38 -28.04 14.27 -70.30
C ASN A 38 -28.65 13.75 -69.01
N LEU A 39 -27.84 13.09 -68.18
CA LEU A 39 -28.24 12.72 -66.84
C LEU A 39 -28.32 13.96 -65.95
N VAL A 40 -29.19 13.87 -64.95
CA VAL A 40 -29.27 14.86 -63.87
C VAL A 40 -28.60 14.22 -62.67
N ASP A 41 -27.63 14.94 -62.14
CA ASP A 41 -26.89 14.58 -60.94
C ASP A 41 -27.83 14.46 -59.74
N LEU A 42 -27.63 13.44 -58.90
CA LEU A 42 -28.37 13.21 -57.68
C LEU A 42 -27.38 13.09 -56.54
N ASN A 43 -27.64 13.79 -55.45
CA ASN A 43 -26.78 13.69 -54.27
C ASN A 43 -26.78 12.24 -53.73
N GLU A 44 -25.61 11.63 -53.64
CA GLU A 44 -25.34 10.34 -53.03
C GLU A 44 -24.86 10.48 -51.58
N GLU A 45 -24.82 9.36 -50.85
CA GLU A 45 -24.29 9.35 -49.48
C GLU A 45 -22.75 9.34 -49.49
N PRO A 46 -22.09 10.03 -48.55
CA PRO A 46 -20.65 9.89 -48.36
C PRO A 46 -20.32 8.46 -47.91
N THR A 47 -19.07 8.04 -48.07
CA THR A 47 -18.55 6.75 -47.58
C THR A 47 -17.42 6.96 -46.59
N VAL A 48 -17.52 6.39 -45.40
CA VAL A 48 -16.48 6.40 -44.36
C VAL A 48 -16.23 4.98 -43.82
N ASN A 49 -14.95 4.63 -43.61
CA ASN A 49 -14.57 3.29 -43.11
C ASN A 49 -14.25 3.30 -41.62
N ASP A 50 -14.41 2.15 -40.98
CA ASP A 50 -13.92 1.92 -39.62
C ASP A 50 -12.39 2.09 -39.55
N ASN A 51 -11.90 2.63 -38.43
CA ASN A 51 -10.48 2.86 -38.20
C ASN A 51 -10.05 2.36 -36.81
N SER A 52 -8.77 2.05 -36.65
CA SER A 52 -8.20 1.74 -35.34
C SER A 52 -6.86 2.45 -35.14
N PHE A 53 -6.70 3.05 -33.97
CA PHE A 53 -5.48 3.75 -33.55
C PHE A 53 -5.01 3.24 -32.19
N SER A 54 -3.73 3.46 -31.89
CA SER A 54 -3.16 3.20 -30.57
C SER A 54 -2.30 4.37 -30.14
N ILE A 55 -2.55 4.88 -28.94
CA ILE A 55 -1.84 6.02 -28.37
C ILE A 55 -1.44 5.71 -26.93
N ASN A 56 -0.43 6.39 -26.43
CA ASN A 56 -0.11 6.34 -25.01
C ASN A 56 -1.17 7.12 -24.22
N GLU A 57 -1.46 6.68 -23.00
CA GLU A 57 -2.43 7.34 -22.13
C GLU A 57 -1.97 8.74 -21.68
N ASN A 58 -0.67 8.96 -21.52
CA ASN A 58 -0.11 10.27 -21.16
C ASN A 58 0.02 11.27 -22.34
N LEU A 59 -0.71 11.04 -23.44
CA LEU A 59 -0.62 11.88 -24.63
C LEU A 59 -1.32 13.23 -24.41
N GLY A 60 -0.54 14.31 -24.45
CA GLY A 60 -1.04 15.65 -24.10
C GLY A 60 -2.09 16.24 -25.07
N ASN A 61 -2.85 17.22 -24.58
CA ASN A 61 -3.88 17.94 -25.34
C ASN A 61 -3.36 18.50 -26.68
N GLY A 62 -4.18 18.36 -27.72
CA GLY A 62 -3.87 18.81 -29.09
C GLY A 62 -3.03 17.80 -29.89
N SER A 63 -2.56 16.72 -29.29
CA SER A 63 -1.81 15.68 -30.00
C SER A 63 -2.71 14.96 -31.02
N LEU A 64 -2.15 14.70 -32.20
CA LEU A 64 -2.82 13.94 -33.25
C LEU A 64 -2.89 12.47 -32.88
N VAL A 65 -4.10 11.90 -32.89
CA VAL A 65 -4.36 10.47 -32.69
C VAL A 65 -4.32 9.74 -34.03
N GLY A 66 -4.99 10.31 -35.03
CA GLY A 66 -5.16 9.70 -36.34
C GLY A 66 -5.98 10.58 -37.28
N THR A 67 -6.20 10.11 -38.50
CA THR A 67 -7.04 10.81 -39.49
C THR A 67 -8.00 9.81 -40.10
N VAL A 68 -9.28 10.10 -39.98
CA VAL A 68 -10.36 9.36 -40.64
C VAL A 68 -10.51 9.92 -42.06
N THR A 69 -10.65 9.04 -43.03
CA THR A 69 -10.86 9.43 -44.43
C THR A 69 -12.26 9.04 -44.86
N ALA A 70 -12.89 9.94 -45.61
CA ALA A 70 -14.18 9.72 -46.24
C ALA A 70 -14.14 10.24 -47.67
N SER A 71 -15.02 9.74 -48.51
CA SER A 71 -15.15 10.13 -49.90
C SER A 71 -16.61 10.24 -50.28
N ASP A 72 -16.90 11.12 -51.23
CA ASP A 72 -18.21 11.30 -51.79
C ASP A 72 -18.07 11.39 -53.31
N PRO A 73 -18.90 10.67 -54.09
CA PRO A 73 -18.86 10.71 -55.55
C PRO A 73 -19.27 12.09 -56.10
N ASP A 74 -20.08 12.87 -55.37
CA ASP A 74 -20.57 14.18 -55.79
C ASP A 74 -19.44 15.22 -55.89
N ALA A 75 -19.34 15.90 -57.04
CA ALA A 75 -18.30 16.91 -57.26
C ALA A 75 -18.43 18.12 -56.33
N ALA A 76 -19.64 18.40 -55.83
CA ALA A 76 -19.91 19.48 -54.86
C ALA A 76 -19.24 19.22 -53.50
N ASP A 77 -19.00 17.95 -53.17
CA ASP A 77 -18.55 17.50 -51.85
C ASP A 77 -17.03 17.32 -51.74
N MET A 78 -16.32 17.57 -52.84
CA MET A 78 -14.86 17.51 -52.89
C MET A 78 -14.22 18.51 -51.91
N ASN A 79 -13.81 18.00 -50.74
CA ASN A 79 -13.30 18.75 -49.58
C ASN A 79 -14.35 19.58 -48.81
N ALA A 80 -15.64 19.28 -48.98
CA ALA A 80 -16.72 19.95 -48.27
C ALA A 80 -17.41 19.07 -47.21
N LEU A 81 -16.98 17.80 -47.08
CA LEU A 81 -17.48 16.88 -46.06
C LEU A 81 -17.28 17.42 -44.64
N ILE A 82 -18.30 17.25 -43.81
CA ILE A 82 -18.32 17.69 -42.41
C ILE A 82 -18.21 16.46 -41.51
N PHE A 83 -17.18 16.44 -40.66
CA PHE A 83 -16.93 15.35 -39.72
C PHE A 83 -17.42 15.71 -38.32
N GLY A 84 -17.93 14.72 -37.59
CA GLY A 84 -18.36 14.85 -36.21
C GLY A 84 -18.15 13.58 -35.39
N LEU A 85 -18.12 13.72 -34.06
CA LEU A 85 -18.18 12.60 -33.12
C LEU A 85 -19.61 12.48 -32.59
N SER A 86 -20.25 11.35 -32.82
CA SER A 86 -21.65 11.10 -32.46
C SER A 86 -21.80 10.33 -31.14
N THR A 87 -20.92 9.37 -30.87
CA THR A 87 -20.98 8.52 -29.65
C THR A 87 -19.59 8.10 -29.17
N GLY A 88 -19.52 7.52 -27.96
CA GLY A 88 -18.29 6.89 -27.43
C GLY A 88 -17.20 7.84 -26.93
N ASN A 89 -17.36 9.15 -27.10
CA ASN A 89 -16.41 10.16 -26.63
C ASN A 89 -16.58 10.49 -25.13
N THR A 90 -16.38 9.50 -24.27
CA THR A 90 -16.50 9.66 -22.80
C THR A 90 -15.61 10.81 -22.32
N GLY A 91 -16.15 11.66 -21.46
CA GLY A 91 -15.43 12.81 -20.90
C GLY A 91 -15.05 13.91 -21.92
N ASN A 92 -15.49 13.81 -23.17
CA ASN A 92 -14.97 14.61 -24.29
C ASN A 92 -13.46 14.46 -24.47
N ALA A 93 -12.94 13.23 -24.32
CA ALA A 93 -11.52 12.91 -24.46
C ALA A 93 -10.90 13.34 -25.80
N PHE A 94 -11.70 13.33 -26.88
CA PHE A 94 -11.25 13.62 -28.24
C PHE A 94 -12.05 14.73 -28.93
N ALA A 95 -11.43 15.33 -29.93
CA ALA A 95 -12.06 16.21 -30.91
C ALA A 95 -11.74 15.74 -32.32
N ILE A 96 -12.62 16.03 -33.29
CA ILE A 96 -12.39 15.80 -34.71
C ILE A 96 -12.59 17.13 -35.46
N ASN A 97 -11.76 17.39 -36.47
CA ASN A 97 -11.93 18.53 -37.38
C ASN A 97 -12.49 18.09 -38.74
N ASN A 98 -12.86 19.05 -39.60
CA ASN A 98 -13.43 18.76 -40.93
C ASN A 98 -12.44 18.10 -41.91
N ASN A 99 -11.15 18.00 -41.57
CA ASN A 99 -10.18 17.21 -42.33
C ASN A 99 -10.09 15.76 -41.81
N GLY A 100 -11.02 15.33 -40.95
CA GLY A 100 -11.05 14.01 -40.34
C GLY A 100 -9.97 13.77 -39.28
N GLN A 101 -9.21 14.79 -38.88
CA GLN A 101 -8.13 14.63 -37.91
C GLN A 101 -8.71 14.54 -36.50
N ILE A 102 -8.42 13.43 -35.81
CA ILE A 102 -8.78 13.23 -34.42
C ILE A 102 -7.61 13.67 -33.54
N THR A 103 -7.88 14.52 -32.55
CA THR A 103 -6.90 15.01 -31.58
C THR A 103 -7.36 14.78 -30.16
N VAL A 104 -6.42 14.67 -29.22
CA VAL A 104 -6.71 14.66 -27.78
C VAL A 104 -7.27 16.02 -27.37
N ALA A 105 -8.47 16.04 -26.80
CA ALA A 105 -9.12 17.24 -26.29
C ALA A 105 -8.93 17.39 -24.77
N ASP A 106 -8.97 16.27 -24.03
CA ASP A 106 -8.69 16.22 -22.59
C ASP A 106 -7.88 14.98 -22.21
N THR A 107 -6.59 15.18 -21.96
CA THR A 107 -5.63 14.16 -21.54
C THR A 107 -5.99 13.50 -20.22
N ASN A 108 -6.77 14.16 -19.34
CA ASN A 108 -7.16 13.57 -18.05
C ASN A 108 -8.21 12.46 -18.21
N GLN A 109 -8.75 12.28 -19.42
CA GLN A 109 -9.63 11.16 -19.74
C GLN A 109 -8.86 9.95 -20.30
N LEU A 110 -7.58 10.13 -20.64
CA LEU A 110 -6.74 9.07 -21.17
C LEU A 110 -6.04 8.39 -20.00
N ASP A 111 -6.70 7.36 -19.48
CA ASP A 111 -6.26 6.55 -18.35
C ASP A 111 -6.61 5.10 -18.70
N TYR A 112 -5.61 4.25 -18.86
CA TYR A 112 -5.74 2.86 -19.25
C TYR A 112 -6.41 2.03 -18.15
N GLU A 113 -6.04 2.27 -16.90
CA GLU A 113 -6.55 1.60 -15.70
C GLU A 113 -8.05 1.83 -15.54
N THR A 114 -8.54 3.04 -15.88
CA THR A 114 -9.98 3.37 -15.87
C THR A 114 -10.69 2.99 -17.17
N ASN A 115 -10.11 3.32 -18.33
CA ASN A 115 -10.73 3.09 -19.63
C ASN A 115 -9.70 2.78 -20.73
N PRO A 116 -9.36 1.50 -20.96
CA PRO A 116 -8.26 1.11 -21.85
C PRO A 116 -8.53 1.34 -23.34
N ASN A 117 -9.78 1.65 -23.73
CA ASN A 117 -10.10 1.97 -25.11
C ASN A 117 -11.33 2.88 -25.23
N PHE A 118 -11.40 3.58 -26.36
CA PHE A 118 -12.55 4.36 -26.77
C PHE A 118 -13.06 3.85 -28.11
N MET A 119 -14.38 3.66 -28.21
CA MET A 119 -15.05 3.27 -29.45
C MET A 119 -15.91 4.43 -29.92
N LEU A 120 -15.30 5.33 -30.69
CA LEU A 120 -15.95 6.56 -31.16
C LEU A 120 -16.85 6.27 -32.34
N GLY A 121 -18.09 6.75 -32.30
CA GLY A 121 -18.91 6.89 -33.52
C GLY A 121 -18.50 8.16 -34.26
N VAL A 122 -17.98 8.02 -35.47
CA VAL A 122 -17.71 9.14 -36.38
C VAL A 122 -18.86 9.24 -37.37
N ILE A 123 -19.36 10.46 -37.57
CA ILE A 123 -20.36 10.78 -38.58
C ILE A 123 -19.75 11.71 -39.62
N VAL A 124 -20.05 11.45 -40.88
CA VAL A 124 -19.67 12.29 -42.01
C VAL A 124 -20.95 12.75 -42.71
N THR A 125 -21.07 14.05 -42.95
CA THR A 125 -22.23 14.66 -43.63
C THR A 125 -21.75 15.39 -44.87
N ASP A 126 -22.40 15.13 -46.00
CA ASP A 126 -22.18 15.88 -47.24
C ASP A 126 -22.84 17.28 -47.19
N THR A 127 -22.74 18.03 -48.28
CA THR A 127 -23.35 19.36 -48.40
C THR A 127 -24.86 19.32 -48.68
N GLY A 128 -25.39 18.20 -49.17
CA GLY A 128 -26.82 17.94 -49.38
C GLY A 128 -27.58 17.50 -48.12
N GLY A 129 -26.86 17.10 -47.07
CA GLY A 129 -27.36 16.61 -45.79
C GLY A 129 -27.46 15.08 -45.67
N LEU A 130 -26.96 14.27 -46.61
CA LEU A 130 -26.88 12.82 -46.42
C LEU A 130 -25.64 12.47 -45.57
N GLN A 131 -25.69 11.29 -44.94
CA GLN A 131 -24.76 10.95 -43.86
C GLN A 131 -24.36 9.48 -43.91
N ASP A 132 -23.11 9.22 -43.54
CA ASP A 132 -22.60 7.88 -43.24
C ASP A 132 -21.84 7.89 -41.91
N THR A 133 -21.72 6.71 -41.30
CA THR A 133 -21.10 6.55 -39.98
C THR A 133 -20.09 5.41 -39.95
N ALA A 134 -18.99 5.64 -39.23
CA ALA A 134 -17.97 4.63 -38.97
C ALA A 134 -17.64 4.54 -37.49
N THR A 135 -17.12 3.39 -37.08
CA THR A 135 -16.56 3.16 -35.75
C THR A 135 -15.06 3.37 -35.77
N VAL A 136 -14.56 4.22 -34.86
CA VAL A 136 -13.13 4.43 -34.65
C VAL A 136 -12.73 3.94 -33.27
N THR A 137 -11.91 2.88 -33.22
CA THR A 137 -11.39 2.33 -31.98
C THR A 137 -10.02 2.95 -31.65
N ILE A 138 -9.92 3.64 -30.53
CA ILE A 138 -8.66 4.18 -29.99
C ILE A 138 -8.28 3.33 -28.79
N ASN A 139 -7.21 2.55 -28.91
CA ASN A 139 -6.66 1.77 -27.81
C ASN A 139 -5.61 2.58 -27.06
N LEU A 140 -5.65 2.57 -25.73
CA LEU A 140 -4.59 3.15 -24.91
C LEU A 140 -3.50 2.11 -24.68
N ASN A 141 -2.25 2.54 -24.77
CA ASN A 141 -1.11 1.77 -24.30
C ASN A 141 -0.93 2.07 -22.82
N ASN A 142 -0.98 1.02 -21.99
CA ASN A 142 -0.62 1.07 -20.57
C ASN A 142 0.86 1.47 -20.40
N LEU A 143 1.09 2.50 -19.61
CA LEU A 143 2.40 2.98 -19.18
C LEU A 143 2.59 2.73 -17.68
N TYR A 144 3.85 2.76 -17.22
CA TYR A 144 4.17 2.67 -15.80
C TYR A 144 4.20 4.06 -15.16
N ASP A 145 3.02 4.68 -15.01
CA ASP A 145 2.89 6.07 -14.59
C ASP A 145 2.03 6.33 -13.35
N GLU A 146 1.39 5.32 -12.75
CA GLU A 146 0.83 5.46 -11.41
C GLU A 146 1.81 4.96 -10.34
N ALA A 147 1.63 5.45 -9.11
CA ALA A 147 2.47 5.03 -8.01
C ALA A 147 1.89 3.78 -7.34
N PRO A 148 2.76 2.87 -6.82
CA PRO A 148 2.28 1.80 -5.97
C PRO A 148 1.62 2.38 -4.72
N THR A 149 0.83 1.59 -4.01
CA THR A 149 0.23 1.95 -2.73
C THR A 149 0.73 0.97 -1.67
N VAL A 150 1.48 1.46 -0.68
CA VAL A 150 1.99 0.67 0.45
C VAL A 150 0.98 0.72 1.59
N ASN A 151 0.44 -0.43 1.96
CA ASN A 151 -0.52 -0.52 3.06
C ASN A 151 0.19 -0.42 4.42
N ASN A 152 -0.31 0.48 5.27
CA ASN A 152 0.07 0.51 6.67
C ASN A 152 -0.33 -0.81 7.35
N ALA A 153 0.51 -1.32 8.23
CA ALA A 153 0.25 -2.56 8.95
C ALA A 153 0.86 -2.55 10.34
N THR A 154 0.37 -3.45 11.19
CA THR A 154 0.96 -3.71 12.51
C THR A 154 1.36 -5.17 12.60
N PHE A 155 2.61 -5.42 12.97
CA PHE A 155 3.15 -6.75 13.24
C PHE A 155 3.60 -6.85 14.69
N ASN A 156 3.75 -8.09 15.15
CA ASN A 156 4.22 -8.38 16.51
C ASN A 156 5.37 -9.38 16.43
N VAL A 157 6.39 -9.20 17.26
CA VAL A 157 7.52 -10.11 17.38
C VAL A 157 7.90 -10.23 18.85
N SER A 158 8.29 -11.42 19.30
CA SER A 158 8.81 -11.59 20.66
C SER A 158 10.30 -11.28 20.70
N GLU A 159 10.76 -10.59 21.74
CA GLU A 159 12.20 -10.34 21.95
C GLU A 159 13.01 -11.65 22.04
N GLY A 160 12.41 -12.73 22.53
CA GLY A 160 13.04 -14.06 22.61
C GLY A 160 12.99 -14.87 21.32
N SER A 161 12.67 -14.24 20.18
CA SER A 161 12.66 -14.93 18.89
C SER A 161 14.08 -15.31 18.44
N ALA A 162 14.18 -16.29 17.54
CA ALA A 162 15.45 -16.68 16.94
C ALA A 162 15.92 -15.67 15.88
N ASN A 163 17.24 -15.60 15.66
CA ASN A 163 17.82 -14.85 14.55
C ASN A 163 17.21 -15.28 13.21
N GLY A 164 16.88 -14.29 12.38
CA GLY A 164 16.23 -14.49 11.09
C GLY A 164 14.72 -14.71 11.16
N VAL A 165 14.08 -14.55 12.32
CA VAL A 165 12.62 -14.66 12.42
C VAL A 165 11.94 -13.69 11.46
N VAL A 166 10.89 -14.17 10.79
CA VAL A 166 10.02 -13.35 9.94
C VAL A 166 9.00 -12.65 10.84
N VAL A 167 8.95 -11.32 10.75
CA VAL A 167 8.03 -10.48 11.52
C VAL A 167 6.70 -10.30 10.78
N GLY A 168 6.77 -10.15 9.46
CA GLY A 168 5.62 -9.95 8.59
C GLY A 168 6.05 -9.64 7.17
N THR A 169 5.08 -9.49 6.27
CA THR A 169 5.31 -9.13 4.86
C THR A 169 4.52 -7.88 4.54
N VAL A 170 5.19 -6.87 3.99
CA VAL A 170 4.56 -5.62 3.57
C VAL A 170 3.63 -5.91 2.39
N SER A 171 2.40 -5.39 2.47
CA SER A 171 1.43 -5.48 1.38
C SER A 171 1.44 -4.17 0.60
N ALA A 172 1.65 -4.24 -0.71
CA ALA A 172 1.53 -3.11 -1.61
C ALA A 172 0.83 -3.53 -2.91
N THR A 173 0.13 -2.59 -3.54
CA THR A 173 -0.61 -2.77 -4.80
C THR A 173 -0.18 -1.75 -5.82
N ASP A 174 -0.29 -2.06 -7.10
CA ASP A 174 0.14 -1.20 -8.21
C ASP A 174 -0.88 -1.40 -9.35
N PRO A 175 -1.58 -0.35 -9.82
CA PRO A 175 -2.70 -0.51 -10.77
C PRO A 175 -2.28 -1.03 -12.14
N GLU A 176 -1.09 -0.65 -12.61
CA GLU A 176 -0.48 -1.10 -13.87
C GLU A 176 -0.07 -2.59 -13.84
N PHE A 177 -0.18 -3.24 -12.69
CA PHE A 177 0.21 -4.64 -12.52
C PHE A 177 -0.82 -5.49 -11.79
N ALA A 178 -1.72 -6.07 -12.58
CA ALA A 178 -2.80 -6.94 -12.12
C ALA A 178 -2.39 -8.31 -11.51
N SER A 179 -1.10 -8.69 -11.42
CA SER A 179 -0.72 -9.98 -10.79
C SER A 179 0.77 -10.14 -10.40
N GLY A 180 1.34 -9.20 -9.64
CA GLY A 180 2.52 -9.47 -8.80
C GLY A 180 3.89 -9.31 -9.46
N ASP A 181 4.13 -8.19 -10.16
CA ASP A 181 5.47 -7.84 -10.62
C ASP A 181 6.30 -7.09 -9.55
N ALA A 182 7.62 -7.04 -9.76
CA ALA A 182 8.64 -6.83 -8.72
C ALA A 182 8.73 -5.39 -8.17
N LEU A 183 7.81 -5.02 -7.28
CA LEU A 183 8.02 -3.87 -6.39
C LEU A 183 9.33 -4.03 -5.62
N THR A 184 10.10 -2.95 -5.57
CA THR A 184 11.36 -2.90 -4.80
C THR A 184 11.13 -2.23 -3.46
N PHE A 185 11.20 -3.03 -2.39
CA PHE A 185 10.98 -2.56 -1.02
C PHE A 185 12.28 -2.15 -0.32
N SER A 186 12.19 -1.10 0.51
CA SER A 186 13.31 -0.65 1.36
C SER A 186 12.80 0.00 2.66
N ILE A 187 13.54 -0.18 3.76
CA ILE A 187 13.29 0.57 4.99
C ILE A 187 14.05 1.89 4.90
N THR A 188 13.34 3.01 4.93
CA THR A 188 13.91 4.37 4.78
C THR A 188 13.92 5.16 6.09
N GLY A 189 13.19 4.71 7.12
CA GLY A 189 13.09 5.39 8.41
C GLY A 189 12.62 4.50 9.55
N GLY A 190 12.78 4.96 10.79
CA GLY A 190 12.24 4.32 11.99
C GLY A 190 12.97 3.06 12.49
N ASN A 191 13.97 2.58 11.77
CA ASN A 191 14.75 1.38 12.12
C ASN A 191 15.95 1.71 13.02
N THR A 192 15.69 2.29 14.19
CA THR A 192 16.73 2.61 15.18
C THR A 192 17.56 1.37 15.49
N GLY A 193 18.89 1.49 15.48
CA GLY A 193 19.78 0.36 15.76
C GLY A 193 19.88 -0.69 14.65
N THR A 194 19.23 -0.49 13.49
CA THR A 194 19.24 -1.45 12.36
C THR A 194 18.73 -2.84 12.76
N VAL A 195 17.67 -2.88 13.57
CA VAL A 195 17.09 -4.12 14.13
C VAL A 195 16.43 -4.97 13.05
N PHE A 196 15.77 -4.34 12.08
CA PHE A 196 15.01 -5.03 11.04
C PHE A 196 15.73 -4.98 9.68
N ALA A 197 15.55 -6.03 8.89
CA ALA A 197 15.88 -6.05 7.47
C ALA A 197 14.62 -6.35 6.64
N ILE A 198 14.56 -5.84 5.42
CA ILE A 198 13.48 -6.13 4.47
C ILE A 198 14.05 -6.81 3.22
N ASN A 199 13.39 -7.86 2.76
CA ASN A 199 13.69 -8.43 1.46
C ASN A 199 13.11 -7.51 0.37
N SER A 200 13.98 -7.06 -0.54
CA SER A 200 13.62 -6.04 -1.53
C SER A 200 12.60 -6.53 -2.56
N SER A 201 12.51 -7.83 -2.85
CA SER A 201 11.57 -8.35 -3.86
C SER A 201 10.27 -8.88 -3.27
N THR A 202 10.27 -9.28 -1.99
CA THR A 202 9.08 -9.87 -1.36
C THR A 202 8.42 -8.99 -0.31
N GLY A 203 9.08 -7.92 0.14
CA GLY A 203 8.59 -7.07 1.23
C GLY A 203 8.63 -7.76 2.60
N GLN A 204 9.25 -8.94 2.72
CA GLN A 204 9.34 -9.67 3.98
C GLN A 204 10.30 -8.98 4.96
N ILE A 205 9.80 -8.65 6.15
CA ILE A 205 10.58 -8.07 7.25
C ILE A 205 11.08 -9.19 8.16
N THR A 206 12.36 -9.13 8.50
CA THR A 206 13.05 -10.09 9.38
C THR A 206 13.85 -9.37 10.47
N VAL A 207 14.23 -10.10 11.51
CA VAL A 207 15.19 -9.64 12.54
C VAL A 207 16.51 -10.41 12.36
N PRO A 208 17.54 -9.84 11.71
CA PRO A 208 18.78 -10.56 11.43
C PRO A 208 19.58 -10.90 12.69
N ASP A 209 19.48 -10.05 13.71
CA ASP A 209 20.21 -10.15 14.97
C ASP A 209 19.28 -9.76 16.13
N THR A 210 18.74 -10.77 16.83
CA THR A 210 17.77 -10.58 17.91
C THR A 210 18.39 -10.05 19.19
N SER A 211 19.73 -10.00 19.30
CA SER A 211 20.39 -9.31 20.43
C SER A 211 20.11 -7.79 20.44
N LYS A 212 19.65 -7.24 19.31
CA LYS A 212 19.24 -5.84 19.17
C LYS A 212 17.73 -5.63 19.40
N LEU A 213 16.98 -6.70 19.58
CA LEU A 213 15.55 -6.68 19.81
C LEU A 213 15.29 -6.78 21.32
N ASP A 214 15.03 -5.65 21.95
CA ASP A 214 14.85 -5.52 23.40
C ASP A 214 13.56 -4.76 23.68
N ALA A 215 12.56 -5.44 24.27
CA ALA A 215 11.25 -4.85 24.52
C ALA A 215 11.28 -3.82 25.67
N ASP A 216 12.22 -3.93 26.60
CA ASP A 216 12.38 -3.00 27.72
C ASP A 216 13.04 -1.69 27.28
N VAL A 217 13.89 -1.75 26.24
CA VAL A 217 14.53 -0.56 25.64
C VAL A 217 13.63 0.09 24.59
N MET A 218 13.08 -0.70 23.66
CA MET A 218 12.28 -0.18 22.55
C MET A 218 11.11 -1.14 22.22
N PRO A 219 9.95 -0.99 22.88
CA PRO A 219 8.80 -1.89 22.70
C PRO A 219 8.06 -1.69 21.38
N THR A 220 8.32 -0.61 20.64
CA THR A 220 7.61 -0.29 19.40
C THR A 220 8.52 0.40 18.39
N PHE A 221 8.45 -0.05 17.13
CA PHE A 221 9.12 0.56 15.99
C PHE A 221 8.08 0.99 14.96
N ASN A 222 8.19 2.22 14.46
CA ASN A 222 7.38 2.70 13.34
C ASN A 222 8.28 2.82 12.11
N LEU A 223 8.38 1.74 11.34
CA LEU A 223 9.22 1.69 10.15
C LEU A 223 8.56 2.43 9.00
N THR A 224 9.30 3.34 8.36
CA THR A 224 8.90 3.89 7.06
C THR A 224 9.41 2.95 5.98
N ILE A 225 8.49 2.31 5.27
CA ILE A 225 8.78 1.43 4.15
C ILE A 225 8.50 2.19 2.86
N ARG A 226 9.44 2.13 1.92
CA ARG A 226 9.29 2.64 0.56
C ARG A 226 9.15 1.47 -0.41
N ALA A 227 8.15 1.51 -1.28
CA ALA A 227 8.06 0.69 -2.48
C ALA A 227 8.34 1.56 -3.72
N ILE A 228 8.99 0.96 -4.72
CA ILE A 228 9.26 1.57 -6.03
C ILE A 228 8.82 0.57 -7.08
N ASP A 229 8.08 1.03 -8.08
CA ASP A 229 7.66 0.24 -9.23
C ASP A 229 8.73 0.24 -10.36
N LYS A 230 8.34 -0.23 -11.55
CA LYS A 230 9.23 -0.27 -12.71
C LYS A 230 9.36 1.09 -13.42
N GLY A 231 8.33 1.93 -13.36
CA GLY A 231 8.33 3.30 -13.85
C GLY A 231 9.20 4.25 -13.01
N GLY A 232 9.55 3.83 -11.79
CA GLY A 232 10.29 4.65 -10.82
C GLY A 232 9.39 5.52 -9.94
N GLN A 233 8.08 5.31 -10.01
CA GLN A 233 7.08 5.85 -9.14
C GLN A 233 7.22 5.23 -7.75
N ILE A 234 6.92 6.03 -6.73
CA ILE A 234 7.22 5.67 -5.34
C ILE A 234 6.02 5.93 -4.44
N ASP A 235 5.88 5.08 -3.43
CA ASP A 235 5.03 5.35 -2.28
C ASP A 235 5.69 4.86 -0.99
N THR A 236 5.21 5.42 0.13
CA THR A 236 5.68 5.08 1.47
C THR A 236 4.54 4.75 2.41
N GLY A 237 4.69 3.66 3.15
CA GLY A 237 3.79 3.25 4.22
C GLY A 237 4.50 3.15 5.57
N ILE A 238 3.72 3.17 6.65
CA ILE A 238 4.19 2.97 8.01
C ILE A 238 3.85 1.56 8.47
N ILE A 239 4.88 0.80 8.87
CA ILE A 239 4.74 -0.50 9.49
C ILE A 239 5.11 -0.38 10.96
N THR A 240 4.12 -0.59 11.83
CA THR A 240 4.32 -0.62 13.28
C THR A 240 4.69 -2.03 13.71
N ILE A 241 5.82 -2.21 14.39
CA ILE A 241 6.24 -3.48 14.96
C ILE A 241 6.21 -3.35 16.48
N ASN A 242 5.35 -4.13 17.14
CA ASN A 242 5.34 -4.24 18.59
C ASN A 242 6.24 -5.40 19.02
N VAL A 243 7.13 -5.13 19.97
CA VAL A 243 8.02 -6.13 20.56
C VAL A 243 7.44 -6.57 21.89
N SER A 244 7.11 -7.85 22.02
CA SER A 244 6.61 -8.42 23.27
C SER A 244 7.76 -8.98 24.10
N ALA A 245 7.88 -8.51 25.34
CA ALA A 245 8.81 -9.06 26.33
C ALA A 245 8.54 -10.55 26.60
N LEU A 246 9.57 -11.28 27.00
CA LEU A 246 9.42 -12.69 27.40
C LEU A 246 8.56 -12.82 28.66
N PRO A 247 7.62 -13.79 28.71
CA PRO A 247 6.88 -14.06 29.94
C PRO A 247 7.83 -14.54 31.04
N ILE A 248 7.73 -13.91 32.21
CA ILE A 248 8.53 -14.26 33.39
C ILE A 248 8.16 -15.70 33.80
N SER A 249 9.06 -16.67 33.65
CA SER A 249 8.80 -18.02 34.14
C SER A 249 9.05 -18.10 35.64
N TYR A 250 7.99 -18.28 36.44
CA TYR A 250 8.12 -18.60 37.86
C TYR A 250 8.75 -20.00 38.01
N ILE A 251 9.90 -20.10 38.67
CA ILE A 251 10.41 -21.39 39.17
C ILE A 251 9.82 -21.59 40.56
N PHE A 252 8.96 -22.60 40.71
CA PHE A 252 8.48 -23.05 42.02
C PHE A 252 9.56 -23.96 42.62
N VAL A 253 10.33 -23.46 43.59
CA VAL A 253 11.23 -24.31 44.37
C VAL A 253 10.44 -24.89 45.54
N PRO A 254 10.37 -26.23 45.71
CA PRO A 254 9.70 -26.80 46.86
C PRO A 254 10.52 -26.52 48.14
N THR A 255 9.81 -26.08 49.17
CA THR A 255 10.25 -25.86 50.56
C THR A 255 11.43 -26.74 51.00
N MET A 256 12.49 -26.11 51.49
CA MET A 256 13.57 -26.78 52.21
C MET A 256 13.61 -26.29 53.66
N LEU A 257 13.88 -27.22 54.56
CA LEU A 257 13.77 -27.12 56.01
C LEU A 257 15.08 -26.63 56.65
N ASN A 258 14.99 -25.55 57.44
CA ASN A 258 15.83 -25.04 58.55
C ASN A 258 17.27 -25.58 58.80
N ASN A 259 18.20 -24.67 59.13
CA ASN A 259 18.76 -24.50 60.51
C ASN A 259 19.97 -23.54 60.58
N TYR A 260 19.80 -22.32 61.09
CA TYR A 260 20.79 -21.69 61.98
C TYR A 260 20.18 -20.53 62.81
N PRO A 261 20.46 -20.41 64.13
CA PRO A 261 20.18 -19.21 64.90
C PRO A 261 21.38 -18.23 64.84
N PRO A 262 21.15 -16.90 64.71
CA PRO A 262 20.00 -16.17 65.22
C PRO A 262 19.20 -15.39 64.17
N VAL A 263 17.89 -15.68 64.11
CA VAL A 263 16.81 -14.85 63.51
C VAL A 263 17.00 -14.53 62.02
N GLU A 264 16.86 -15.55 61.18
CA GLU A 264 16.51 -15.42 59.75
C GLU A 264 15.03 -15.00 59.64
N PRO A 265 14.70 -13.83 59.05
CA PRO A 265 13.34 -13.38 58.90
C PRO A 265 12.85 -13.64 57.46
N ASN A 266 12.32 -14.84 57.27
CA ASN A 266 11.00 -15.08 56.70
C ASN A 266 10.84 -15.39 55.20
N ASP A 267 10.75 -16.68 54.91
CA ASP A 267 10.35 -17.25 53.62
C ASP A 267 8.87 -16.99 53.26
N LEU A 268 8.12 -16.38 54.19
CA LEU A 268 6.71 -16.09 54.05
C LEU A 268 6.46 -14.62 54.35
N CYS A 269 5.97 -13.88 53.38
CA CYS A 269 5.46 -12.51 53.50
C CYS A 269 4.70 -12.15 54.82
N SER A 270 4.02 -13.10 55.47
CA SER A 270 3.28 -12.87 56.74
C SER A 270 4.19 -12.55 57.93
N GLN A 271 5.44 -12.98 57.81
CA GLN A 271 6.53 -12.62 58.66
C GLN A 271 7.37 -11.81 57.67
N ALA A 272 7.35 -10.49 57.60
CA ALA A 272 8.24 -9.80 56.66
C ALA A 272 9.09 -8.87 57.50
N TYR A 273 10.39 -8.78 57.20
CA TYR A 273 11.25 -7.93 57.99
C TYR A 273 10.98 -6.46 57.69
N GLY A 274 10.74 -5.67 58.74
CA GLY A 274 10.38 -4.26 58.61
C GLY A 274 11.57 -3.39 58.20
N LEU A 275 11.42 -2.66 57.10
CA LEU A 275 12.42 -1.73 56.58
C LEU A 275 11.98 -0.28 56.76
N GLY A 276 12.92 0.56 57.19
CA GLY A 276 12.79 2.00 57.29
C GLY A 276 13.48 2.70 56.12
N PRO A 277 12.91 3.80 55.59
CA PRO A 277 13.51 4.53 54.47
C PRO A 277 14.86 5.16 54.86
N GLY A 278 15.79 5.22 53.89
CA GLY A 278 17.12 5.82 54.01
C GLY A 278 18.18 4.94 54.69
N THR A 279 17.79 3.80 55.27
CA THR A 279 18.70 2.88 55.96
C THR A 279 19.17 1.78 55.00
N ASP A 280 20.45 1.41 55.09
CA ASP A 280 21.00 0.23 54.42
C ASP A 280 20.74 -0.99 55.29
N TYR A 281 20.17 -2.04 54.70
CA TYR A 281 19.92 -3.31 55.35
C TYR A 281 20.80 -4.38 54.74
N GLU A 282 21.71 -4.91 55.56
CA GLU A 282 22.63 -5.97 55.16
C GLU A 282 22.04 -7.34 55.53
N PHE A 283 22.08 -8.26 54.58
CA PHE A 283 21.66 -9.65 54.75
C PHE A 283 22.56 -10.58 53.94
N THR A 284 22.62 -11.85 54.29
CA THR A 284 23.43 -12.86 53.59
C THR A 284 22.51 -13.80 52.81
N SER A 285 22.85 -14.17 51.56
CA SER A 285 22.19 -15.31 50.90
C SER A 285 22.58 -16.59 51.62
N ASP A 286 21.84 -17.00 52.62
CA ASP A 286 21.95 -18.35 53.15
C ASP A 286 20.86 -19.29 52.59
N ASP A 287 19.77 -18.72 52.07
CA ASP A 287 18.71 -19.43 51.37
C ASP A 287 18.31 -18.80 50.02
N THR A 288 17.19 -19.27 49.44
CA THR A 288 16.74 -18.87 48.11
C THR A 288 15.80 -17.66 48.10
N GLU A 289 15.20 -17.27 49.23
CA GLU A 289 14.06 -16.37 49.24
C GLU A 289 13.83 -15.63 50.57
N ASP A 290 13.90 -14.30 50.52
CA ASP A 290 13.65 -13.42 51.67
C ASP A 290 12.47 -12.47 51.44
N TRP A 291 11.69 -12.20 52.50
CA TRP A 291 10.61 -11.21 52.49
C TRP A 291 10.85 -10.02 53.43
N TYR A 292 10.67 -8.82 52.87
CA TYR A 292 10.75 -7.55 53.57
C TYR A 292 9.47 -6.74 53.41
N VAL A 293 9.20 -5.82 54.33
CA VAL A 293 8.01 -4.95 54.33
C VAL A 293 8.37 -3.53 54.72
N PHE A 294 7.77 -2.55 54.05
CA PHE A 294 7.84 -1.15 54.46
C PHE A 294 6.47 -0.48 54.34
N THR A 295 6.31 0.63 55.04
CA THR A 295 5.07 1.42 55.04
C THR A 295 5.33 2.86 54.62
N LEU A 296 4.44 3.37 53.78
CA LEU A 296 4.40 4.78 53.41
C LEU A 296 3.29 5.46 54.21
N SER A 297 3.66 6.50 54.98
CA SER A 297 2.70 7.32 55.74
C SER A 297 1.95 8.34 54.86
N SER A 298 2.49 8.66 53.70
CA SER A 298 1.91 9.54 52.67
C SER A 298 2.36 9.08 51.28
N ALA A 299 1.74 9.60 50.22
CA ALA A 299 2.19 9.31 48.88
C ALA A 299 3.65 9.77 48.66
N ALA A 300 4.48 8.91 48.08
CA ALA A 300 5.92 9.15 47.89
C ALA A 300 6.43 8.37 46.67
N ASN A 301 7.64 8.69 46.18
CA ASN A 301 8.28 7.94 45.09
C ASN A 301 9.37 7.02 45.64
N PRO A 302 9.04 5.78 46.06
CA PRO A 302 10.05 4.88 46.56
C PRO A 302 10.93 4.35 45.44
N THR A 303 12.23 4.34 45.70
CA THR A 303 13.24 3.64 44.92
C THR A 303 13.78 2.50 45.76
N VAL A 304 13.63 1.26 45.30
CA VAL A 304 14.19 0.09 45.98
C VAL A 304 15.46 -0.32 45.27
N ILE A 305 16.55 -0.41 46.02
CA ILE A 305 17.89 -0.72 45.49
C ILE A 305 18.41 -1.94 46.21
N LEU A 306 18.71 -2.99 45.45
CA LEU A 306 19.47 -4.14 45.90
C LEU A 306 20.87 -4.05 45.28
N SER A 307 21.92 -4.08 46.10
CA SER A 307 23.30 -3.88 45.67
C SER A 307 24.23 -4.95 46.25
N SER A 308 25.46 -4.99 45.72
CA SER A 308 26.47 -6.03 46.03
C SER A 308 26.01 -7.43 45.62
N PHE A 309 25.18 -7.50 44.58
CA PHE A 309 24.58 -8.74 44.09
C PHE A 309 25.48 -9.42 43.06
N GLU A 310 25.61 -10.75 43.09
CA GLU A 310 26.29 -11.48 42.01
C GLU A 310 25.36 -11.52 40.77
N PRO A 311 25.74 -10.88 39.65
CA PRO A 311 24.80 -10.36 38.66
C PRO A 311 23.88 -11.41 38.04
N SER A 312 24.26 -12.69 38.00
CA SER A 312 23.52 -13.73 37.26
C SER A 312 22.37 -14.43 38.01
N GLN A 313 22.10 -14.16 39.30
CA GLN A 313 21.41 -15.17 40.13
C GLN A 313 20.34 -14.69 41.13
N GLY A 314 19.67 -13.56 40.89
CA GLY A 314 18.64 -13.09 41.82
C GLY A 314 17.71 -12.04 41.26
N GLN A 315 16.58 -11.88 41.94
CA GLN A 315 15.44 -11.13 41.44
C GLN A 315 14.83 -10.33 42.59
N LEU A 316 14.56 -9.06 42.33
CA LEU A 316 13.81 -8.20 43.23
C LEU A 316 12.38 -8.11 42.71
N ILE A 317 11.40 -8.36 43.56
CA ILE A 317 9.97 -8.24 43.24
C ILE A 317 9.29 -7.40 44.31
N MET A 318 8.35 -6.57 43.89
CA MET A 318 7.60 -5.67 44.77
C MET A 318 6.10 -5.92 44.68
N TYR A 319 5.44 -5.90 45.82
CA TYR A 319 4.01 -6.09 45.95
C TYR A 319 3.37 -4.98 46.79
N SER A 320 2.10 -4.72 46.51
CA SER A 320 1.20 -3.90 47.34
C SER A 320 0.03 -4.74 47.85
N GLY A 321 -0.76 -4.19 48.76
CA GLY A 321 -1.95 -4.85 49.28
C GLY A 321 -1.67 -5.65 50.54
N SER A 322 -2.39 -6.75 50.74
CA SER A 322 -2.20 -7.61 51.91
C SER A 322 -1.40 -8.84 51.55
N CYS A 323 -0.70 -9.41 52.53
CA CYS A 323 0.10 -10.59 52.31
C CYS A 323 -0.67 -11.80 51.75
N ASN A 324 -1.96 -11.92 52.11
CA ASN A 324 -2.82 -13.01 51.63
C ASN A 324 -3.37 -12.77 50.21
N ASN A 325 -3.17 -11.57 49.66
CA ASN A 325 -3.57 -11.19 48.30
C ASN A 325 -2.67 -10.08 47.75
N PRO A 326 -1.38 -10.38 47.47
CA PRO A 326 -0.41 -9.38 47.04
C PRO A 326 -0.65 -8.97 45.58
N THR A 327 -0.60 -7.68 45.30
CA THR A 327 -0.67 -7.12 43.94
C THR A 327 0.74 -6.76 43.47
N LEU A 328 1.21 -7.41 42.41
CA LEU A 328 2.54 -7.16 41.83
C LEU A 328 2.65 -5.72 41.31
N LEU A 329 3.71 -5.04 41.71
CA LEU A 329 4.05 -3.68 41.26
C LEU A 329 5.18 -3.66 40.23
N GLY A 330 6.09 -4.63 40.25
CA GLY A 330 7.19 -4.74 39.29
C GLY A 330 8.31 -5.66 39.78
N ASN A 331 9.23 -5.99 38.86
CA ASN A 331 10.40 -6.82 39.13
C ASN A 331 11.64 -6.30 38.37
N ASN A 332 12.83 -6.74 38.76
CA ASN A 332 14.07 -6.44 38.02
C ASN A 332 14.70 -7.75 37.51
N GLY A 333 14.48 -8.04 36.23
CA GLY A 333 14.87 -9.29 35.55
C GLY A 333 16.26 -9.30 34.90
N ASN A 334 17.06 -8.23 35.01
CA ASN A 334 18.33 -8.11 34.29
C ASN A 334 19.54 -8.62 35.11
N PRO A 335 20.56 -9.27 34.50
CA PRO A 335 21.80 -9.64 35.17
C PRO A 335 22.72 -8.44 35.51
N SER A 336 22.34 -7.66 36.51
CA SER A 336 23.12 -6.55 37.06
C SER A 336 23.51 -6.78 38.53
N THR A 337 24.69 -6.31 38.92
CA THR A 337 25.19 -6.32 40.31
C THR A 337 24.45 -5.35 41.22
N THR A 338 23.73 -4.41 40.61
CA THR A 338 22.81 -3.49 41.29
C THR A 338 21.47 -3.54 40.59
N LYS A 339 20.42 -3.87 41.34
CA LYS A 339 19.04 -3.94 40.88
C LYS A 339 18.28 -2.77 41.48
N THR A 340 17.71 -1.93 40.63
CA THR A 340 16.89 -0.79 41.05
C THR A 340 15.48 -0.96 40.53
N LEU A 341 14.49 -0.67 41.37
CA LEU A 341 13.09 -0.57 40.98
C LEU A 341 12.55 0.82 41.33
N ASN A 342 12.01 1.47 40.31
CA ASN A 342 11.37 2.79 40.39
C ASN A 342 9.89 2.61 40.10
N PHE A 343 9.02 2.99 41.04
CA PHE A 343 7.57 2.76 40.92
C PHE A 343 6.75 4.02 40.66
N GLY A 344 7.41 5.16 40.44
CA GLY A 344 6.72 6.45 40.44
C GLY A 344 6.04 6.71 41.79
N THR A 345 4.95 7.48 41.79
CA THR A 345 4.24 7.84 43.02
C THR A 345 3.37 6.68 43.51
N LEU A 346 3.74 6.10 44.65
CA LEU A 346 2.94 5.14 45.39
C LEU A 346 2.11 5.86 46.46
N ALA A 347 0.89 5.38 46.72
CA ALA A 347 0.03 5.93 47.76
C ALA A 347 0.52 5.56 49.18
N ALA A 348 -0.10 6.15 50.21
CA ALA A 348 0.10 5.67 51.57
C ALA A 348 -0.38 4.21 51.69
N GLY A 349 0.42 3.34 52.29
CA GLY A 349 0.11 1.91 52.35
C GLY A 349 1.31 1.03 52.72
N THR A 350 1.06 -0.27 52.78
CA THR A 350 2.06 -1.30 53.06
C THR A 350 2.51 -1.95 51.77
N TYR A 351 3.82 -2.14 51.64
CA TYR A 351 4.48 -2.70 50.48
C TYR A 351 5.43 -3.81 50.91
N TYR A 352 5.48 -4.87 50.12
CA TYR A 352 6.30 -6.05 50.37
C TYR A 352 7.36 -6.18 49.29
N ILE A 353 8.58 -6.48 49.70
CA ILE A 353 9.70 -6.78 48.83
C ILE A 353 10.00 -8.26 48.98
N ARG A 354 10.12 -8.95 47.86
CA ARG A 354 10.59 -10.33 47.81
C ARG A 354 11.92 -10.34 47.07
N VAL A 355 12.94 -10.89 47.72
CA VAL A 355 14.27 -11.04 47.15
C VAL A 355 14.53 -12.51 46.91
N TYR A 356 14.80 -12.87 45.66
CA TYR A 356 15.37 -14.17 45.33
C TYR A 356 16.88 -14.05 45.22
N SER A 357 17.58 -14.98 45.85
CA SER A 357 19.03 -15.12 45.72
C SER A 357 19.39 -16.60 45.52
N VAL A 358 20.55 -16.88 44.94
CA VAL A 358 21.13 -18.22 45.00
C VAL A 358 22.09 -18.22 46.20
N PRO A 359 22.06 -19.25 47.07
CA PRO A 359 22.97 -19.32 48.21
C PRO A 359 24.43 -19.25 47.74
N VAL A 360 25.09 -18.11 47.96
CA VAL A 360 26.53 -17.96 47.77
C VAL A 360 27.16 -17.77 49.15
N THR A 361 27.94 -18.75 49.58
CA THR A 361 28.63 -18.70 50.88
C THR A 361 29.47 -17.43 50.99
N ASN A 362 29.29 -16.66 52.07
CA ASN A 362 30.02 -15.42 52.40
C ASN A 362 29.74 -14.21 51.49
N THR A 363 28.55 -14.12 50.89
CA THR A 363 28.12 -12.90 50.19
C THR A 363 27.15 -12.11 51.04
N THR A 364 27.43 -10.83 51.27
CA THR A 364 26.53 -9.89 51.95
C THR A 364 25.91 -8.97 50.92
N TYR A 365 24.58 -8.93 50.88
CA TYR A 365 23.81 -8.02 50.05
C TYR A 365 23.34 -6.82 50.84
N THR A 366 23.03 -5.74 50.13
CA THR A 366 22.48 -4.52 50.74
C THR A 366 21.18 -4.14 50.06
N LEU A 367 20.09 -4.09 50.83
CA LEU A 367 18.77 -3.61 50.43
C LEU A 367 18.53 -2.21 51.01
N ARG A 368 18.15 -1.26 50.16
CA ARG A 368 17.85 0.12 50.55
C ARG A 368 16.55 0.58 49.91
N ILE A 369 15.78 1.34 50.69
CA ILE A 369 14.59 2.05 50.21
C ILE A 369 14.84 3.55 50.34
N ASN A 370 14.85 4.27 49.23
CA ASN A 370 14.89 5.73 49.22
C ASN A 370 13.50 6.27 48.94
N LEU A 371 13.10 7.33 49.64
CA LEU A 371 11.88 8.07 49.33
C LEU A 371 12.29 9.40 48.72
N ASN A 372 11.86 9.65 47.48
CA ASN A 372 12.08 10.90 46.75
C ASN A 372 10.81 11.73 46.67
#